data_AF-A0A699QCI6-F1
#
_entry.id   AF-A0A699QCI6-F1
#
_cell.length_a   1.000
_cell.length_b   1.000
_cell.length_c   1.000
_cell.angle_alpha   90.00
_cell.angle_beta   90.00
_cell.angle_gamma   90.00
#
_symmetry.space_group_name_H-M   'P 1'
#
loop_
_entity.id
_entity.type
_entity.pdbx_description
1 polymer ?
#
loop_
_entity_poly.entity_id
_entity_poly.type
_entity_poly.pdbx_seq_one_letter_code
_entity_poly.pdbx_strand_id
1 'polypeptide(L)'
;MPVTSDLNPGFMVVHGNRLDELRGLVVSWMRLYPLTPLENEVALVQSNGIAQWLKLALAEDAHDDDQGGCGIAAAIDVQLPGSFMWQLYRAVLGKDEIPETSLLDKAPLIWRLMRLLPGLINQPHFEPLQRFLTADTDLRKRYQLSERLADLFDQYQVYRADWLADWAAGKHQLRNVRGEAKPLKAENCWQAELWRALLHDVGAEGMAQSRAGVHRRYIEAINSLAEAPRGLPARVIVF
;
A
#
# COMPACT_ATOMS: atom_id res chain seq x y z
N MET A 1 7.83 -35.99 15.91
CA MET A 1 9.14 -35.30 15.99
C MET A 1 9.02 -34.16 17.00
N PRO A 2 10.09 -33.79 17.73
CA PRO A 2 10.00 -32.64 18.62
C PRO A 2 9.75 -31.41 17.76
N VAL A 3 8.62 -30.75 17.99
CA VAL A 3 8.28 -29.48 17.36
C VAL A 3 9.28 -28.47 17.87
N THR A 4 10.18 -28.00 17.00
CA THR A 4 11.04 -26.85 17.30
C THR A 4 10.12 -25.64 17.49
N SER A 5 9.95 -25.21 18.75
CA SER A 5 8.97 -24.18 19.13
C SER A 5 9.42 -22.76 18.80
N ASP A 6 10.72 -22.55 18.56
CA ASP A 6 11.28 -21.21 18.53
C ASP A 6 11.66 -20.82 17.10
N LEU A 7 10.83 -19.96 16.51
CA LEU A 7 11.14 -19.27 15.27
C LEU A 7 12.27 -18.27 15.54
N ASN A 8 13.43 -18.51 14.91
CA ASN A 8 14.52 -17.53 14.93
C ASN A 8 14.21 -16.38 13.94
N PRO A 9 14.41 -15.10 14.34
CA PRO A 9 14.25 -13.99 13.43
C PRO A 9 15.18 -14.09 12.21
N GLY A 10 14.64 -13.87 11.02
CA GLY A 10 15.43 -13.91 9.79
C GLY A 10 14.64 -13.39 8.59
N PHE A 11 15.37 -12.96 7.56
CA PHE A 11 14.80 -12.60 6.26
C PHE A 11 15.25 -13.64 5.24
N MET A 12 14.29 -14.41 4.71
CA MET A 12 14.56 -15.49 3.76
C MET A 12 14.00 -15.09 2.39
N VAL A 13 14.84 -15.14 1.37
CA VAL A 13 14.42 -15.00 -0.02
C VAL A 13 14.60 -16.35 -0.69
N VAL A 14 13.50 -16.94 -1.13
CA VAL A 14 13.50 -18.24 -1.79
C VAL A 14 13.10 -18.04 -3.24
N HIS A 15 13.93 -18.55 -4.14
CA HIS A 15 13.66 -18.52 -5.58
C HIS A 15 13.20 -19.89 -6.05
N GLY A 16 12.12 -19.91 -6.83
CA GLY A 16 11.59 -21.11 -7.47
C GLY A 16 11.05 -20.77 -8.86
N ASN A 17 11.08 -21.74 -9.76
CA ASN A 17 10.49 -21.62 -11.11
C ASN A 17 9.08 -22.22 -11.19
N ARG A 18 8.62 -22.88 -10.11
CA ARG A 18 7.28 -23.47 -9.99
C ARG A 18 6.65 -23.03 -8.67
N LEU A 19 5.46 -22.45 -8.77
CA LEU A 19 4.74 -21.94 -7.61
C LEU A 19 4.36 -23.07 -6.63
N ASP A 20 4.11 -24.28 -7.14
CA ASP A 20 3.78 -25.47 -6.34
C ASP A 20 4.94 -25.91 -5.44
N GLU A 21 6.19 -25.73 -5.88
CA GLU A 21 7.38 -26.05 -5.08
C GLU A 21 7.56 -25.04 -3.94
N LEU A 22 7.34 -23.75 -4.23
CA LEU A 22 7.34 -22.70 -3.21
C LEU A 22 6.23 -22.92 -2.18
N ARG A 23 5.05 -23.36 -2.63
CA ARG A 23 3.97 -23.79 -1.74
C ARG A 23 4.41 -24.96 -0.85
N GLY A 24 5.01 -26.01 -1.42
CA GLY A 24 5.49 -27.17 -0.67
C GLY A 24 6.46 -26.76 0.45
N LEU A 25 7.36 -25.82 0.15
CA LEU A 25 8.25 -25.24 1.17
C LEU A 25 7.47 -24.53 2.28
N VAL A 26 6.47 -23.71 1.93
CA VAL A 26 5.64 -22.99 2.92
C VAL A 26 4.88 -23.98 3.81
N VAL A 27 4.25 -25.00 3.22
CA VAL A 27 3.53 -26.06 3.98
C VAL A 27 4.49 -26.76 4.95
N SER A 28 5.67 -27.14 4.48
CA SER A 28 6.71 -27.78 5.29
C SER A 28 7.16 -26.90 6.45
N TRP A 29 7.36 -25.61 6.17
CA TRP A 29 7.74 -24.62 7.17
C TRP A 29 6.66 -24.41 8.22
N MET A 30 5.39 -24.35 7.80
CA MET A 30 4.25 -24.23 8.72
C MET A 30 4.10 -25.44 9.64
N ARG A 31 4.35 -26.65 9.13
CA ARG A 31 4.33 -27.89 9.91
C ARG A 31 5.50 -27.98 10.91
N LEU A 32 6.70 -27.57 10.50
CA LEU A 32 7.89 -27.65 11.34
C LEU A 32 7.87 -26.61 12.48
N TYR A 33 7.30 -25.43 12.21
CA TYR A 33 7.16 -24.32 13.15
C TYR A 33 5.68 -23.88 13.21
N PRO A 34 4.82 -24.62 13.93
CA PRO A 34 3.43 -24.26 14.09
C PRO A 34 3.29 -23.00 14.95
N LEU A 35 2.32 -22.15 14.60
CA LEU A 35 1.97 -20.98 15.39
C LEU A 35 1.19 -21.35 16.65
N THR A 36 1.01 -20.37 17.54
CA THR A 36 0.21 -20.57 18.75
C THR A 36 -1.28 -20.70 18.44
N PRO A 37 -2.09 -21.34 19.30
CA PRO A 37 -3.52 -21.47 19.07
C PRO A 37 -4.20 -20.10 18.84
N LEU A 38 -5.07 -20.02 17.83
CA LEU A 38 -5.80 -18.81 17.40
C LEU A 38 -4.94 -17.70 16.78
N GLU A 39 -3.65 -17.94 16.56
CA GLU A 39 -2.79 -17.06 15.77
C GLU A 39 -3.02 -17.31 14.28
N ASN A 40 -3.06 -16.22 13.49
CA ASN A 40 -3.22 -16.33 12.04
C ASN A 40 -1.86 -16.37 11.34
N GLU A 41 -1.74 -17.22 10.34
CA GLU A 41 -0.71 -17.07 9.31
C GLU A 41 -0.94 -15.78 8.53
N VAL A 42 0.12 -15.02 8.24
CA VAL A 42 0.02 -13.83 7.39
C VAL A 42 0.70 -14.10 6.06
N ALA A 43 -0.07 -14.00 4.97
CA ALA A 43 0.43 -14.17 3.61
C ALA A 43 0.16 -12.91 2.77
N LEU A 44 1.22 -12.33 2.21
CA LEU A 44 1.13 -11.20 1.29
C LEU A 44 1.12 -11.72 -0.14
N VAL A 45 0.16 -11.26 -0.92
CA VAL A 45 -0.03 -11.65 -2.33
C VAL A 45 -0.25 -10.43 -3.21
N GLN A 46 0.07 -10.54 -4.50
CA GLN A 46 -0.08 -9.42 -5.43
C GLN A 46 -1.49 -9.28 -6.04
N SER A 47 -2.34 -10.31 -5.89
CA SER A 47 -3.68 -10.29 -6.48
C SER A 47 -4.66 -11.21 -5.75
N ASN A 48 -5.95 -10.94 -5.90
CA ASN A 48 -7.01 -11.81 -5.41
C ASN A 48 -6.97 -13.22 -6.04
N GLY A 49 -6.49 -13.34 -7.29
CA GLY A 49 -6.32 -14.64 -7.94
C GLY A 49 -5.30 -15.52 -7.21
N ILE A 50 -4.14 -14.95 -6.87
CA ILE A 50 -3.12 -15.63 -6.06
C ILE A 50 -3.63 -15.91 -4.64
N ALA A 51 -4.41 -14.98 -4.06
CA ALA A 51 -5.01 -15.19 -2.75
C ALA A 51 -5.89 -16.45 -2.72
N GLN A 52 -6.75 -16.61 -3.73
CA GLN A 52 -7.66 -17.75 -3.81
C GLN A 52 -6.91 -19.04 -4.13
N TRP A 53 -5.94 -18.97 -5.05
CA TRP A 53 -5.07 -20.11 -5.36
C TRP A 53 -4.35 -20.59 -4.09
N LEU A 54 -3.72 -19.70 -3.32
CA LEU A 54 -2.97 -20.06 -2.13
C LEU A 54 -3.88 -20.72 -1.08
N LYS A 55 -5.08 -20.20 -0.85
CA LYS A 55 -6.05 -20.80 0.08
C LYS A 55 -6.46 -22.20 -0.34
N LEU A 56 -6.75 -22.41 -1.62
CA LEU A 56 -7.10 -23.74 -2.14
C LEU A 56 -5.91 -24.70 -2.06
N ALA A 57 -4.73 -24.23 -2.45
CA ALA A 57 -3.52 -25.04 -2.48
C ALA A 57 -3.06 -25.44 -1.06
N LEU A 58 -3.28 -24.59 -0.05
CA LEU A 58 -3.08 -24.94 1.36
C LEU A 58 -4.18 -25.85 1.91
N ALA A 59 -5.38 -25.84 1.35
CA ALA A 59 -6.49 -26.70 1.76
C ALA A 59 -6.44 -28.10 1.16
N GLU A 60 -5.58 -28.34 0.15
CA GLU A 60 -5.37 -29.66 -0.43
C GLU A 60 -4.98 -30.70 0.64
N ASP A 61 -5.29 -31.96 0.37
CA ASP A 61 -5.05 -33.07 1.29
C ASP A 61 -3.60 -33.07 1.79
N ALA A 62 -3.46 -33.34 3.09
CA ALA A 62 -2.16 -33.47 3.70
C ALA A 62 -1.51 -34.77 3.23
N HIS A 63 -0.38 -34.66 2.55
CA HIS A 63 0.45 -35.79 2.17
C HIS A 63 1.68 -35.87 3.09
N ASP A 64 2.28 -37.07 3.16
CA ASP A 64 3.53 -37.32 3.88
C ASP A 64 4.75 -36.70 3.16
N ASP A 65 4.59 -36.33 1.88
CA ASP A 65 5.55 -35.56 1.10
C ASP A 65 5.18 -34.06 1.04
N ASP A 66 6.13 -33.24 0.57
CA ASP A 66 5.94 -31.79 0.43
C ASP A 66 5.05 -31.41 -0.77
N GLN A 67 4.33 -32.37 -1.35
CA GLN A 67 3.47 -32.18 -2.53
C GLN A 67 2.00 -31.98 -2.18
N GLY A 68 1.59 -32.21 -0.93
CA GLY A 68 0.23 -31.94 -0.44
C GLY A 68 0.05 -30.56 0.19
N GLY A 69 -1.16 -30.29 0.68
CA GLY A 69 -1.48 -29.10 1.47
C GLY A 69 -1.45 -29.37 2.97
N CYS A 70 -2.19 -28.57 3.73
CA CYS A 70 -2.41 -28.75 5.17
C CYS A 70 -3.66 -29.59 5.47
N GLY A 71 -4.43 -30.01 4.47
CA GLY A 71 -5.76 -30.65 4.61
C GLY A 71 -6.88 -29.67 4.96
N ILE A 72 -6.55 -28.48 5.45
CA ILE A 72 -7.46 -27.38 5.72
C ILE A 72 -6.70 -26.05 5.67
N ALA A 73 -7.29 -25.05 5.02
CA ALA A 73 -6.81 -23.67 5.06
C ALA A 73 -7.74 -22.84 5.96
N ALA A 74 -7.34 -22.66 7.22
CA ALA A 74 -8.03 -21.83 8.21
C ALA A 74 -7.02 -20.95 8.93
N ALA A 75 -7.49 -19.84 9.53
CA ALA A 75 -6.63 -18.88 10.22
C ALA A 75 -5.47 -18.36 9.34
N ILE A 76 -5.74 -18.11 8.05
CA ILE A 76 -4.78 -17.49 7.12
C ILE A 76 -5.32 -16.12 6.71
N ASP A 77 -4.61 -15.09 7.13
CA ASP A 77 -4.85 -13.71 6.74
C ASP A 77 -4.06 -13.39 5.47
N VAL A 78 -4.77 -13.41 4.35
CA VAL A 78 -4.19 -13.10 3.04
C VAL A 78 -4.43 -11.64 2.71
N GLN A 79 -3.36 -10.87 2.57
CA GLN A 79 -3.42 -9.42 2.40
C GLN A 79 -2.63 -8.95 1.17
N LEU A 80 -2.97 -7.76 0.66
CA LEU A 80 -2.12 -7.05 -0.28
C LEU A 80 -0.99 -6.33 0.49
N PRO A 81 0.23 -6.23 -0.08
CA PRO A 81 1.36 -5.56 0.58
C PRO A 81 1.03 -4.14 1.08
N GLY A 82 0.29 -3.36 0.29
CA GLY A 82 -0.09 -2.00 0.65
C GLY A 82 -0.98 -1.89 1.89
N SER A 83 -1.87 -2.87 2.10
CA SER A 83 -2.74 -2.94 3.28
C SER A 83 -1.97 -3.38 4.52
N PHE A 84 -1.10 -4.39 4.36
CA PHE A 84 -0.24 -4.88 5.44
C PHE A 84 0.72 -3.80 5.93
N MET A 85 1.36 -3.06 5.02
CA MET A 85 2.22 -1.93 5.39
C MET A 85 1.46 -0.86 6.18
N TRP A 86 0.21 -0.56 5.80
CA TRP A 86 -0.62 0.37 6.55
C TRP A 86 -0.95 -0.14 7.96
N GLN A 87 -1.27 -1.42 8.09
CA GLN A 87 -1.47 -2.08 9.39
C GLN A 87 -0.22 -1.99 10.27
N LEU A 88 0.98 -2.21 9.71
CA LEU A 88 2.24 -2.06 10.43
C LEU A 88 2.48 -0.62 10.89
N TYR A 89 2.20 0.37 10.04
CA TYR A 89 2.32 1.78 10.43
C TYR A 89 1.44 2.10 11.64
N ARG A 90 0.19 1.63 11.64
CA ARG A 90 -0.74 1.81 12.76
C ARG A 90 -0.28 1.06 14.02
N ALA A 91 0.31 -0.13 13.87
CA ALA A 91 0.80 -0.91 15.00
C ALA A 91 1.98 -0.25 15.72
N VAL A 92 2.89 0.39 14.96
CA VAL A 92 4.10 1.00 15.50
C VAL A 92 3.89 2.46 15.93
N LEU A 93 3.18 3.26 15.13
CA LEU A 93 2.97 4.68 15.43
C LEU A 93 1.76 4.93 16.34
N GLY A 94 0.87 3.95 16.48
CA GLY A 94 -0.33 4.04 17.31
C GLY A 94 -1.61 4.08 16.49
N LYS A 95 -2.58 3.25 16.90
CA LYS A 95 -3.87 3.08 16.22
C LYS A 95 -4.77 4.32 16.31
N ASP A 96 -4.58 5.12 17.35
CA ASP A 96 -5.33 6.35 17.61
C ASP A 96 -4.77 7.53 16.80
N GLU A 97 -3.48 7.49 16.46
CA GLU A 97 -2.83 8.56 15.70
C GLU A 97 -3.01 8.39 14.19
N ILE A 98 -2.92 7.14 13.72
CA ILE A 98 -3.05 6.82 12.29
C ILE A 98 -4.43 6.22 12.02
N PRO A 99 -5.28 6.88 11.19
CA PRO A 99 -6.63 6.39 10.91
C PRO A 99 -6.62 5.07 10.14
N GLU A 100 -7.72 4.32 10.24
CA GLU A 100 -7.89 3.05 9.51
C GLU A 100 -7.81 3.21 7.99
N THR A 101 -8.34 4.33 7.48
CA THR A 101 -8.29 4.70 6.08
C THR A 101 -7.59 6.05 5.97
N SER A 102 -6.61 6.16 5.08
CA SER A 102 -5.95 7.43 4.83
C SER A 102 -6.90 8.39 4.10
N LEU A 103 -6.90 9.67 4.48
CA LEU A 103 -7.65 10.71 3.77
C LEU A 103 -7.20 10.89 2.31
N LEU A 104 -6.03 10.36 1.98
CA LEU A 104 -5.40 10.38 0.66
C LEU A 104 -5.39 8.99 0.01
N ASP A 105 -6.13 8.02 0.53
CA ASP A 105 -6.39 6.77 -0.20
C ASP A 105 -7.28 7.05 -1.42
N LYS A 106 -7.20 6.16 -2.42
CA LYS A 106 -7.94 6.29 -3.68
C LYS A 106 -9.43 6.64 -3.51
N ALA A 107 -10.16 5.88 -2.69
CA ALA A 107 -11.61 6.05 -2.55
C ALA A 107 -12.00 7.43 -1.97
N PRO A 108 -11.41 7.89 -0.84
CA PRO A 108 -11.58 9.27 -0.38
C PRO A 108 -11.16 10.34 -1.41
N LEU A 109 -10.05 10.12 -2.13
CA LEU A 109 -9.56 11.06 -3.13
C LEU A 109 -10.54 11.27 -4.27
N ILE A 110 -11.23 10.23 -4.75
CA ILE A 110 -12.23 10.35 -5.83
C ILE A 110 -13.28 11.41 -5.45
N TRP A 111 -13.86 11.28 -4.26
CA TRP A 111 -14.93 12.18 -3.81
C TRP A 111 -14.41 13.58 -3.47
N ARG A 112 -13.18 13.67 -2.95
CA ARG A 112 -12.52 14.96 -2.71
C ARG A 112 -12.27 15.71 -4.02
N LEU A 113 -11.78 15.02 -5.03
CA LEU A 113 -11.57 15.56 -6.38
C LEU A 113 -12.89 15.97 -7.04
N MET A 114 -13.94 15.15 -6.90
CA MET A 114 -15.29 15.48 -7.37
C MET A 114 -15.80 16.82 -6.81
N ARG A 115 -15.49 17.11 -5.52
CA ARG A 115 -15.84 18.36 -4.85
C ARG A 115 -14.91 19.53 -5.22
N LEU A 116 -13.60 19.29 -5.34
CA LEU A 116 -12.61 20.35 -5.54
C LEU A 116 -12.50 20.83 -6.98
N LEU A 117 -12.56 19.93 -7.96
CA LEU A 117 -12.33 20.26 -9.37
C LEU A 117 -13.16 21.46 -9.87
N PRO A 118 -14.46 21.60 -9.56
CA PRO A 118 -15.25 22.76 -9.99
C PRO A 118 -14.70 24.12 -9.55
N GLY A 119 -14.05 24.20 -8.39
CA GLY A 119 -13.43 25.42 -7.88
C GLY A 119 -12.01 25.67 -8.39
N LEU A 120 -11.35 24.64 -8.95
CA LEU A 120 -9.96 24.70 -9.41
C LEU A 120 -9.84 24.92 -10.92
N ILE A 121 -10.79 24.43 -11.72
CA ILE A 121 -10.69 24.41 -13.19
C ILE A 121 -10.52 25.79 -13.86
N ASN A 122 -10.89 26.87 -13.18
CA ASN A 122 -10.76 28.24 -13.70
C ASN A 122 -9.50 28.95 -13.20
N GLN A 123 -8.66 28.26 -12.43
CA GLN A 123 -7.39 28.79 -11.92
C GLN A 123 -6.26 28.58 -12.95
N PRO A 124 -5.16 29.35 -12.87
CA PRO A 124 -3.99 29.17 -13.74
C PRO A 124 -3.48 27.72 -13.71
N HIS A 125 -2.94 27.25 -14.84
CA HIS A 125 -2.39 25.90 -15.06
C HIS A 125 -3.44 24.79 -15.27
N PHE A 126 -4.71 24.99 -14.89
CA PHE A 126 -5.77 23.99 -15.04
C PHE A 126 -6.42 23.95 -16.43
N GLU A 127 -5.91 24.71 -17.41
CA GLU A 127 -6.50 24.79 -18.76
C GLU A 127 -6.69 23.41 -19.44
N PRO A 128 -5.77 22.43 -19.30
CA PRO A 128 -5.99 21.08 -19.86
C PRO A 128 -7.19 20.36 -19.23
N LEU A 129 -7.36 20.48 -17.91
CA LEU A 129 -8.46 19.86 -17.17
C LEU A 129 -9.79 20.57 -17.46
N GLN A 130 -9.76 21.91 -17.56
CA GLN A 130 -10.91 22.72 -17.95
C GLN A 130 -11.44 22.30 -19.32
N ARG A 131 -10.56 22.16 -20.32
CA ARG A 131 -10.94 21.69 -21.67
C ARG A 131 -11.60 20.32 -21.62
N PHE A 132 -11.04 19.37 -20.85
CA PHE A 132 -11.60 18.02 -20.72
C PHE A 132 -13.00 18.02 -20.09
N LEU A 133 -13.22 18.86 -19.08
CA LEU A 133 -14.47 18.97 -18.33
C LEU A 133 -15.53 19.84 -19.03
N THR A 134 -15.28 20.31 -20.25
CA THR A 134 -16.26 21.09 -21.02
C THR A 134 -17.47 20.23 -21.38
N ALA A 135 -18.67 20.79 -21.24
CA ALA A 135 -19.96 20.13 -21.54
C ALA A 135 -20.19 18.82 -20.76
N ASP A 136 -19.85 18.80 -19.46
CA ASP A 136 -20.07 17.67 -18.54
C ASP A 136 -21.39 17.81 -17.77
N THR A 137 -22.52 17.73 -18.47
CA THR A 137 -23.86 17.96 -17.89
C THR A 137 -24.32 16.84 -16.95
N ASP A 138 -23.81 15.63 -17.12
CA ASP A 138 -24.15 14.43 -16.31
C ASP A 138 -23.07 14.07 -15.27
N LEU A 139 -22.05 14.91 -15.10
CA LEU A 139 -20.90 14.71 -14.18
C LEU A 139 -20.03 13.48 -14.49
N ARG A 140 -20.27 12.78 -15.60
CA ARG A 140 -19.61 11.52 -15.91
C ARG A 140 -18.13 11.72 -16.20
N LYS A 141 -17.77 12.78 -16.93
CA LYS A 141 -16.36 13.09 -17.22
C LYS A 141 -15.62 13.46 -15.94
N ARG A 142 -16.26 14.24 -15.06
CA ARG A 142 -15.68 14.60 -13.76
C ARG A 142 -15.43 13.39 -12.88
N TYR A 143 -16.37 12.46 -12.81
CA TYR A 143 -16.20 11.23 -12.04
C TYR A 143 -15.04 10.38 -12.58
N GLN A 144 -15.03 10.10 -13.89
CA GLN A 144 -13.97 9.32 -14.53
C GLN A 144 -12.59 9.98 -14.42
N LEU A 145 -12.53 11.31 -14.52
CA LEU A 145 -11.29 12.05 -14.28
C LEU A 145 -10.85 11.91 -12.83
N SER A 146 -11.76 12.07 -11.87
CA SER A 146 -11.47 11.94 -10.44
C SER A 146 -10.94 10.55 -10.09
N GLU A 147 -11.50 9.48 -10.69
CA GLU A 147 -10.96 8.12 -10.56
C GLU A 147 -9.53 8.00 -11.07
N ARG A 148 -9.26 8.46 -12.30
CA ARG A 148 -7.92 8.39 -12.90
C ARG A 148 -6.90 9.21 -12.13
N LEU A 149 -7.29 10.37 -11.63
CA LEU A 149 -6.42 11.23 -10.83
C LEU A 149 -6.16 10.65 -9.45
N ALA A 150 -7.18 10.09 -8.79
CA ALA A 150 -7.00 9.38 -7.53
C ALA A 150 -6.07 8.18 -7.68
N ASP A 151 -6.22 7.39 -8.75
CA ASP A 151 -5.30 6.30 -9.10
C ASP A 151 -3.86 6.77 -9.29
N LEU A 152 -3.68 7.89 -9.99
CA LEU A 152 -2.36 8.45 -10.26
C LEU A 152 -1.68 8.94 -8.97
N PHE A 153 -2.40 9.66 -8.11
CA PHE A 153 -1.87 10.14 -6.85
C PHE A 153 -1.61 9.01 -5.84
N ASP A 154 -2.43 7.97 -5.84
CA ASP A 154 -2.17 6.76 -5.05
C ASP A 154 -0.83 6.11 -5.45
N GLN A 155 -0.59 5.96 -6.76
CA GLN A 155 0.69 5.46 -7.27
C GLN A 155 1.87 6.38 -6.91
N TYR A 156 1.71 7.71 -7.01
CA TYR A 156 2.76 8.65 -6.63
C TYR A 156 3.10 8.58 -5.14
N GLN A 157 2.12 8.35 -4.27
CA GLN A 157 2.36 8.20 -2.84
C GLN A 157 3.25 7.00 -2.51
N VAL A 158 3.23 5.96 -3.35
CA VAL A 158 4.05 4.75 -3.18
C VAL A 158 5.40 4.87 -3.89
N TYR A 159 5.40 5.28 -5.15
CA TYR A 159 6.59 5.20 -6.01
C TYR A 159 7.34 6.51 -6.18
N ARG A 160 6.70 7.67 -5.92
CA ARG A 160 7.25 9.01 -6.18
C ARG A 160 6.93 10.01 -5.07
N ALA A 161 7.14 9.60 -3.83
CA ALA A 161 6.99 10.46 -2.66
C ALA A 161 7.86 11.73 -2.75
N ASP A 162 8.99 11.65 -3.45
CA ASP A 162 9.89 12.76 -3.76
C ASP A 162 9.24 13.84 -4.65
N TRP A 163 8.45 13.44 -5.65
CA TRP A 163 7.67 14.38 -6.48
C TRP A 163 6.62 15.10 -5.65
N LEU A 164 5.85 14.34 -4.85
CA LEU A 164 4.80 14.89 -4.00
C LEU A 164 5.37 15.87 -2.96
N ALA A 165 6.57 15.60 -2.43
CA ALA A 165 7.28 16.48 -1.51
C ALA A 165 7.71 17.79 -2.18
N ASP A 166 8.28 17.73 -3.39
CA ASP A 166 8.65 18.93 -4.15
C ASP A 166 7.41 19.77 -4.49
N TRP A 167 6.31 19.13 -4.91
CA TRP A 167 5.07 19.81 -5.25
C TRP A 167 4.42 20.47 -4.04
N ALA A 168 4.42 19.79 -2.89
CA ALA A 168 3.97 20.34 -1.60
C ALA A 168 4.79 21.58 -1.20
N ALA A 169 6.08 21.60 -1.52
CA ALA A 169 6.98 22.74 -1.30
C ALA A 169 6.87 23.85 -2.35
N GLY A 170 5.87 23.80 -3.24
CA GLY A 170 5.67 24.83 -4.27
C GLY A 170 6.49 24.63 -5.56
N LYS A 171 7.32 23.58 -5.65
CA LYS A 171 8.24 23.38 -6.78
C LYS A 171 7.57 22.59 -7.91
N HIS A 172 7.40 23.20 -9.07
CA HIS A 172 6.87 22.52 -10.27
C HIS A 172 7.96 21.70 -10.96
N GLN A 173 8.38 20.58 -10.37
CA GLN A 173 9.45 19.74 -10.91
C GLN A 173 9.21 18.26 -10.68
N LEU A 174 9.90 17.44 -11.46
CA LEU A 174 10.01 15.99 -11.30
C LEU A 174 11.47 15.65 -11.04
N ARG A 175 11.73 14.62 -10.24
CA ARG A 175 13.06 14.03 -10.13
C ARG A 175 13.17 12.75 -10.95
N ASN A 176 14.29 12.53 -11.62
CA ASN A 176 14.56 11.25 -12.28
C ASN A 176 15.12 10.22 -11.28
N VAL A 177 15.44 9.01 -11.75
CA VAL A 177 15.99 7.92 -10.92
C VAL A 177 17.34 8.30 -10.28
N ARG A 178 18.07 9.25 -10.85
CA ARG A 178 19.33 9.78 -10.30
C ARG A 178 19.11 10.94 -9.30
N GLY A 179 17.86 11.31 -9.03
CA GLY A 179 17.50 12.42 -8.14
C GLY A 179 17.60 13.82 -8.79
N GLU A 180 17.93 13.90 -10.08
CA GLU A 180 18.07 15.17 -10.79
C GLU A 180 16.70 15.81 -11.01
N ALA A 181 16.56 17.08 -10.62
CA ALA A 181 15.33 17.84 -10.76
C ALA A 181 15.18 18.37 -12.20
N LYS A 182 14.00 18.14 -12.79
CA LYS A 182 13.60 18.64 -14.09
C LYS A 182 12.28 19.41 -13.94
N PRO A 183 12.20 20.67 -14.38
CA PRO A 183 10.98 21.45 -14.29
C PRO A 183 9.85 20.80 -15.11
N LEU A 184 8.63 20.90 -14.58
CA LEU A 184 7.43 20.53 -15.29
C LEU A 184 7.21 21.48 -16.46
N LYS A 185 6.70 20.94 -17.57
CA LYS A 185 6.14 21.78 -18.63
C LYS A 185 4.91 22.50 -18.10
N ALA A 186 4.63 23.71 -18.60
CA ALA A 186 3.48 24.51 -18.18
C ALA A 186 2.15 23.73 -18.24
N GLU A 187 1.97 22.89 -19.26
CA GLU A 187 0.80 22.02 -19.45
C GLU A 187 0.63 20.90 -18.40
N ASN A 188 1.65 20.63 -17.58
CA ASN A 188 1.63 19.60 -16.54
C ASN A 188 1.71 20.19 -15.12
N CYS A 189 1.83 21.51 -14.99
CA CYS A 189 1.88 22.16 -13.67
C CYS A 189 0.60 21.94 -12.86
N TRP A 190 -0.53 21.68 -13.52
CA TRP A 190 -1.80 21.35 -12.84
C TRP A 190 -1.68 20.15 -11.88
N GLN A 191 -0.79 19.18 -12.13
CA GLN A 191 -0.65 18.03 -11.21
C GLN A 191 -0.13 18.47 -9.84
N ALA A 192 0.89 19.33 -9.86
CA ALA A 192 1.48 19.88 -8.65
C ALA A 192 0.53 20.86 -7.95
N GLU A 193 -0.20 21.70 -8.71
CA GLU A 193 -1.24 22.57 -8.13
C GLU A 193 -2.38 21.78 -7.51
N LEU A 194 -2.85 20.75 -8.20
CA LEU A 194 -3.92 19.89 -7.71
C LEU A 194 -3.50 19.15 -6.44
N TRP A 195 -2.25 18.66 -6.39
CA TRP A 195 -1.71 18.06 -5.18
C TRP A 195 -1.69 19.05 -4.01
N ARG A 196 -1.26 20.29 -4.25
CA ARG A 196 -1.32 21.34 -3.20
C ARG A 196 -2.74 21.67 -2.77
N ALA A 197 -3.69 21.72 -3.71
CA ALA A 197 -5.09 21.93 -3.38
C ALA A 197 -5.65 20.79 -2.52
N LEU A 198 -5.28 19.53 -2.81
CA LEU A 198 -5.63 18.39 -1.99
C LEU A 198 -5.03 18.50 -0.58
N LEU A 199 -3.74 18.87 -0.47
CA LEU A 199 -3.07 19.08 0.82
C LEU A 199 -3.71 20.19 1.64
N HIS A 200 -4.07 21.31 1.00
CA HIS A 200 -4.76 22.42 1.67
C HIS A 200 -6.14 21.99 2.19
N ASP A 201 -6.85 21.15 1.42
CA ASP A 201 -8.19 20.67 1.78
C ASP A 201 -8.20 19.60 2.89
N VAL A 202 -7.15 18.79 3.00
CA VAL A 202 -6.99 17.84 4.13
C VAL A 202 -6.33 18.46 5.37
N GLY A 203 -5.70 19.63 5.22
CA GLY A 203 -4.99 20.33 6.29
C GLY A 203 -3.67 19.68 6.69
N ALA A 204 -2.93 20.34 7.60
CA ALA A 204 -1.63 19.88 8.07
C ALA A 204 -1.69 18.51 8.75
N GLU A 205 -2.77 18.24 9.49
CA GLU A 205 -3.00 16.96 10.16
C GLU A 205 -3.25 15.83 9.15
N GLY A 206 -4.10 16.05 8.15
CA GLY A 206 -4.31 15.08 7.08
C GLY A 206 -3.06 14.83 6.22
N MET A 207 -2.19 15.84 6.08
CA MET A 207 -0.89 15.69 5.43
C MET A 207 0.06 14.81 6.25
N ALA A 208 0.11 15.00 7.57
CA ALA A 208 0.93 14.16 8.46
C ALA A 208 0.49 12.68 8.42
N GLN A 209 -0.79 12.43 8.12
CA GLN A 209 -1.40 11.11 7.93
C GLN A 209 -1.32 10.59 6.48
N SER A 210 -0.61 11.28 5.57
CA SER A 210 -0.34 10.77 4.22
C SER A 210 0.57 9.55 4.26
N ARG A 211 0.46 8.63 3.28
CA ARG A 211 1.34 7.43 3.22
C ARG A 211 2.83 7.78 3.27
N ALA A 212 3.25 8.79 2.52
CA ALA A 212 4.65 9.23 2.51
C ALA A 212 5.10 9.83 3.86
N GLY A 213 4.24 10.62 4.50
CA GLY A 213 4.52 11.19 5.83
C GLY A 213 4.63 10.11 6.91
N VAL A 214 3.63 9.22 6.94
CA VAL A 214 3.55 8.09 7.88
C VAL A 214 4.72 7.12 7.68
N HIS A 215 5.09 6.79 6.43
CA HIS A 215 6.21 5.89 6.15
C HIS A 215 7.53 6.42 6.71
N ARG A 216 7.84 7.70 6.50
CA ARG A 216 9.07 8.32 7.03
C ARG A 216 9.12 8.25 8.56
N ARG A 217 8.03 8.64 9.23
CA ARG A 217 7.91 8.56 10.69
C ARG A 217 8.04 7.13 11.20
N TYR A 218 7.47 6.17 10.48
CA TYR A 218 7.60 4.75 10.78
C TYR A 218 9.06 4.30 10.70
N ILE A 219 9.79 4.64 9.63
CA ILE A 219 11.22 4.31 9.49
C ILE A 219 12.06 4.94 10.61
N GLU A 220 11.80 6.21 10.95
CA GLU A 220 12.46 6.88 12.07
C GLU A 220 12.18 6.17 13.40
N ALA A 221 10.92 5.80 13.65
CA ALA A 221 10.51 5.08 14.85
C ALA A 221 11.19 3.71 14.95
N ILE A 222 11.09 2.85 13.94
CA ILE A 222 11.65 1.49 13.99
C ILE A 222 13.17 1.49 14.16
N ASN A 223 13.88 2.45 13.56
CA ASN A 223 15.33 2.55 13.69
C ASN A 223 15.79 2.98 15.10
N SER A 224 14.87 3.53 15.90
CA SER A 224 15.13 3.93 17.29
C SER A 224 14.71 2.88 18.32
N LEU A 225 13.98 1.84 17.90
CA LEU A 225 13.47 0.80 18.79
C LEU A 225 14.57 -0.21 19.14
N ALA A 226 14.72 -0.49 20.44
CA ALA A 226 15.58 -1.55 20.94
C ALA A 226 14.87 -2.93 20.96
N GLU A 227 13.54 -2.92 21.04
CA GLU A 227 12.71 -4.13 21.10
C GLU A 227 11.62 -4.09 20.03
N ALA A 228 11.19 -5.28 19.59
CA ALA A 228 10.12 -5.41 18.61
C ALA A 228 8.78 -4.90 19.17
N PRO A 229 8.02 -4.09 18.41
CA PRO A 229 6.66 -3.70 18.76
C PRO A 229 5.77 -4.92 19.07
N ARG A 230 4.90 -4.79 20.06
CA ARG A 230 3.91 -5.84 20.37
C ARG A 230 2.88 -5.96 19.26
N GLY A 231 2.40 -7.18 19.02
CA GLY A 231 1.33 -7.45 18.07
C GLY A 231 1.76 -7.51 16.60
N LEU A 232 3.07 -7.58 16.35
CA LEU A 232 3.58 -8.01 15.05
C LEU A 232 3.35 -9.52 14.86
N PRO A 233 3.06 -9.99 13.64
CA PRO A 233 2.90 -11.42 13.38
C PRO A 233 4.24 -12.15 13.59
N ALA A 234 4.19 -13.40 14.08
CA ALA A 234 5.38 -14.21 14.29
C ALA A 234 6.14 -14.51 12.99
N ARG A 235 5.42 -14.62 11.86
CA ARG A 235 6.00 -14.70 10.52
C ARG A 235 5.11 -14.04 9.47
N VAL A 236 5.73 -13.65 8.37
CA VAL A 236 5.05 -13.12 7.17
C VAL A 236 5.57 -13.88 5.96
N ILE A 237 4.66 -14.45 5.18
CA ILE A 237 4.96 -15.15 3.93
C ILE A 237 4.63 -14.20 2.77
N VAL A 238 5.47 -14.16 1.74
CA VAL A 238 5.26 -13.30 0.56
C VAL A 238 5.28 -14.14 -0.70
N PHE A 239 4.20 -14.07 -1.49
CA PHE A 239 4.01 -14.73 -2.79
C PHE A 239 3.86 -13.71 -3.93
#